data_AF-A0A920G734-F1
#
_entry.id   AF-A0A920G734-F1
#
_cell.length_a   1.000
_cell.length_b   1.000
_cell.length_c   1.000
_cell.angle_alpha   90.00
_cell.angle_beta   90.00
_cell.angle_gamma   90.00
#
_symmetry.space_group_name_H-M   'P 1'
#
loop_
_entity.id
_entity.type
_entity.pdbx_description
1 polymer ?
#
loop_
_entity_poly.entity_id
_entity_poly.type
_entity_poly.pdbx_seq_one_letter_code
_entity_poly.pdbx_strand_id
1 'polypeptide(L)' 'MFVDNGLLRLNEGDQVMQMFAQNMGVKVIRADAEERFLAKLEGVSDPEAKRKALVTPLSRCSMKKPQKSRT' A
#
# COMPACT_ATOMS: atom_id res chain seq x y z
N MET A 1 -3.02 -3.86 10.21
CA MET A 1 -3.46 -3.41 8.88
C MET A 1 -2.21 -3.05 8.10
N PHE A 2 -1.93 -3.71 6.97
CA PHE A 2 -0.76 -3.40 6.14
C PHE A 2 -1.22 -2.69 4.88
N VAL A 3 -0.66 -1.52 4.57
CA VAL A 3 -1.01 -0.74 3.37
C VAL A 3 0.10 -0.88 2.37
N ASP A 4 -0.22 -1.49 1.23
CA ASP A 4 0.68 -1.57 0.09
C ASP A 4 0.45 -0.36 -0.80
N ASN A 5 1.50 0.45 -0.95
CA ASN A 5 1.51 1.65 -1.76
C ASN A 5 2.08 1.39 -3.18
N GLY A 6 2.41 0.14 -3.52
CA GLY A 6 2.96 -0.23 -4.83
C GLY A 6 4.40 0.24 -5.05
N LEU A 7 5.05 0.78 -4.02
CA LEU A 7 6.44 1.26 -4.05
C LEU A 7 7.42 0.27 -3.40
N LEU A 8 6.93 -0.90 -2.99
CA LEU A 8 7.73 -1.97 -2.40
C LEU A 8 8.45 -2.76 -3.50
N ARG A 9 9.58 -3.37 -3.17
CA ARG A 9 10.32 -4.22 -4.11
C ARG A 9 9.54 -5.49 -4.42
N LEU A 10 9.86 -6.10 -5.57
CA LEU A 10 9.30 -7.39 -5.98
C LEU A 10 9.48 -8.41 -4.84
N ASN A 11 8.39 -9.04 -4.42
CA ASN A 11 8.29 -10.03 -3.33
C ASN A 11 8.49 -9.51 -1.89
N GLU A 12 8.66 -8.21 -1.67
CA GLU A 12 8.82 -7.65 -0.32
C GLU A 12 7.50 -7.73 0.47
N GLY A 13 6.37 -7.46 -0.18
CA GLY A 13 5.04 -7.60 0.42
C GLY A 13 4.76 -9.03 0.92
N ASP A 14 5.22 -10.05 0.19
CA ASP A 14 4.99 -11.45 0.56
C ASP A 14 5.91 -11.90 1.69
N GLN A 15 7.17 -11.47 1.71
CA GLN A 15 8.07 -11.70 2.84
C GLN A 15 7.55 -11.07 4.12
N VAL A 16 7.04 -9.83 4.05
CA VAL A 16 6.46 -9.13 5.19
C VAL A 16 5.23 -9.88 5.71
N MET A 17 4.34 -10.30 4.82
CA MET A 17 3.17 -11.11 5.18
C MET A 17 3.56 -12.45 5.82
N GLN A 18 4.59 -13.12 5.28
CA GLN A 18 5.09 -14.39 5.79
C GLN A 18 5.72 -14.24 7.18
N MET A 19 6.52 -13.19 7.40
CA MET A 19 7.10 -12.86 8.70
C MET A 19 6.02 -12.61 9.76
N PHE A 20 4.98 -11.83 9.43
CA PHE A 20 3.90 -11.57 10.38
C PHE A 20 3.04 -12.81 10.66
N ALA A 21 2.79 -13.64 9.65
CA ALA A 21 2.03 -14.88 9.81
C ALA A 21 2.80 -15.90 10.66
N GLN A 22 4.09 -16.09 10.40
CA GLN A 22 4.94 -17.05 11.11
C GLN A 22 5.25 -16.62 12.55
N ASN A 23 5.52 -15.34 12.79
CA ASN A 23 6.03 -14.91 14.09
C ASN A 23 4.93 -14.55 15.09
N MET A 24 3.73 -14.17 14.62
CA MET A 24 2.70 -13.65 15.52
C MET A 24 1.33 -14.33 15.38
N GLY A 25 1.12 -15.18 14.36
CA GLY A 25 -0.17 -15.85 14.14
C GLY A 25 -1.34 -14.87 13.91
N VAL A 26 -1.04 -13.61 13.58
CA VAL A 26 -2.03 -12.54 13.40
C VAL A 26 -2.54 -12.55 11.97
N LYS A 27 -3.87 -12.45 11.80
CA LYS A 27 -4.48 -12.20 10.47
C LYS A 27 -4.14 -10.79 10.01
N VAL A 28 -3.10 -10.65 9.20
CA VAL A 28 -2.76 -9.38 8.55
C VAL A 28 -3.68 -9.17 7.35
N ILE A 29 -4.40 -8.05 7.33
CA ILE A 29 -5.18 -7.60 6.18
C ILE A 29 -4.28 -6.68 5.36
N ARG A 30 -3.97 -7.10 4.13
CA ARG A 30 -3.29 -6.28 3.10
C ARG A 30 -4.33 -5.40 2.40
N ALA A 31 -4.12 -4.10 2.48
CA ALA A 31 -4.89 -3.10 1.76
C ALA A 31 -4.09 -2.66 0.54
N ASP A 32 -4.67 -2.82 -0.64
CA ASP A 32 -4.11 -2.32 -1.88
C ASP A 32 -4.46 -0.84 -2.04
N ALA A 33 -3.45 0.02 -2.09
CA ALA A 33 -3.60 1.46 -2.28
C ALA A 33 -2.77 1.98 -3.46
N GLU A 34 -2.13 1.11 -4.25
CA GLU A 34 -1.21 1.48 -5.33
C GLU A 34 -1.83 2.51 -6.29
N GLU A 35 -3.00 2.20 -6.86
CA GLU A 35 -3.71 3.06 -7.81
C GLU A 35 -3.96 4.47 -7.25
N ARG A 36 -4.25 4.58 -5.94
CA ARG A 36 -4.50 5.87 -5.30
C ARG A 36 -3.24 6.68 -5.06
N PHE A 37 -2.13 6.01 -4.76
CA PHE A 37 -0.84 6.66 -4.61
C PHE A 37 -0.35 7.15 -5.97
N LEU A 38 -0.44 6.31 -7.01
CA LEU A 38 -0.06 6.67 -8.38
C LEU A 38 -0.89 7.84 -8.93
N ALA A 39 -2.23 7.80 -8.79
CA ALA A 39 -3.10 8.88 -9.25
C ALA A 39 -2.84 10.23 -8.55
N LYS A 40 -2.38 10.21 -7.30
CA LYS A 40 -2.03 11.44 -6.56
C LYS A 40 -0.64 11.98 -6.87
N LEU A 41 0.25 11.12 -7.36
CA LEU A 41 1.60 11.50 -7.77
C LEU A 41 1.62 11.98 -9.22
N GLU A 42 0.56 11.71 -9.98
CA GLU A 42 0.38 12.21 -11.35
C GLU A 42 0.40 13.75 -11.36
N GLY A 43 1.37 14.31 -12.08
CA GLY A 43 1.54 15.76 -12.21
C GLY A 43 2.24 16.46 -11.03
N VAL A 44 2.66 15.74 -9.98
CA VAL A 44 3.43 16.34 -8.89
C VAL A 44 4.92 16.28 -9.24
N SER A 45 5.52 17.41 -9.58
CA SER A 45 6.97 17.50 -9.88
C SER A 45 7.80 17.87 -8.66
N ASP A 46 7.23 18.62 -7.72
CA ASP A 46 7.94 19.14 -6.54
C ASP A 46 8.21 18.04 -5.49
N PRO A 47 9.47 17.87 -5.02
CA PRO A 47 9.84 16.81 -4.09
C PRO A 47 9.18 16.94 -2.70
N GLU A 48 8.96 18.15 -2.20
CA GLU A 48 8.26 18.34 -0.92
C GLU A 48 6.77 18.02 -1.05
N ALA A 49 6.15 18.46 -2.15
CA ALA A 49 4.78 18.13 -2.48
C ALA A 49 4.57 16.61 -2.63
N LYS A 50 5.49 15.89 -3.28
CA LYS A 50 5.45 14.42 -3.34
C LYS A 50 5.47 13.81 -1.95
N ARG A 51 6.39 14.24 -1.07
CA ARG A 51 6.51 13.71 0.29
C ARG A 51 5.23 13.95 1.10
N LYS A 52 4.65 15.14 0.99
CA LYS A 52 3.39 15.51 1.66
C LYS A 52 2.20 14.74 1.09
N ALA A 53 2.18 14.50 -0.22
CA ALA A 53 1.17 13.72 -0.91
C ALA A 53 1.20 12.23 -0.56
N LEU A 54 2.36 11.68 -0.15
CA LEU A 54 2.51 10.31 0.36
C LEU A 54 2.09 10.14 1.82
N VAL A 55 2.27 11.17 2.66
CA VAL A 55 1.97 11.12 4.11
C VAL A 55 0.50 11.38 4.42
N THR A 56 -0.13 12.31 3.70
CA THR A 56 -1.54 12.69 3.90
C THR A 56 -2.61 11.63 3.56
N PRO A 57 -2.44 10.69 2.60
CA PRO A 57 -3.53 9.83 2.10
C PRO A 57 -3.91 8.71 3.06
N LEU A 58 -3.05 8.35 4.02
CA LEU A 58 -3.33 7.31 5.02
C LEU A 58 -4.57 7.63 5.88
N SER A 59 -4.83 8.91 6.17
CA SER A 59 -5.99 9.32 6.99
C SER A 59 -7.34 9.23 6.26
N ARG A 60 -7.35 9.23 4.92
CA ARG A 60 -8.57 9.28 4.10
C ARG A 60 -8.76 8.04 3.22
N CYS A 61 -7.93 7.01 3.39
CA CYS A 61 -8.02 5.80 2.59
C CYS A 61 -9.29 4.99 2.95
N SER A 62 -10.43 5.31 2.30
CA SER A 62 -11.61 4.44 2.32
C SER A 62 -11.28 3.16 1.58
N MET A 63 -11.22 2.07 2.32
CA MET A 63 -10.82 0.74 1.89
C MET A 63 -11.68 0.23 0.72
N LYS A 64 -11.15 0.22 -0.51
CA LYS A 64 -11.74 -0.58 -1.59
C LYS A 64 -11.17 -1.98 -1.43
N LYS A 65 -12.03 -2.97 -1.19
CA LYS A 65 -11.58 -4.37 -1.04
C LYS A 65 -10.94 -4.81 -2.35
N PRO A 66 -9.77 -5.48 -2.32
CA PRO A 66 -9.12 -5.94 -3.54
C PRO A 66 -9.99 -7.00 -4.21
N GLN A 67 -10.37 -6.75 -5.46
CA GLN A 67 -11.01 -7.72 -6.33
C GLN A 67 -9.90 -8.67 -6.81
N LYS A 68 -9.83 -9.88 -6.23
CA LYS A 68 -8.93 -10.92 -6.73
C LYS A 68 -9.21 -11.14 -8.23
N SER A 69 -8.28 -10.76 -9.09
CA SER A 69 -8.23 -11.27 -10.46
C SER A 69 -7.94 -12.77 -10.37
N ARG A 70 -8.95 -13.54 -10.73
CA ARG A 70 -8.93 -14.98 -10.83
C ARG A 70 -8.72 -15.30 -12.30
N THR A 71 -7.50 -15.58 -12.72
CA THR A 71 -7.21 -16.41 -13.90
C THR A 71 -5.80 -16.97 -13.79
#